data_AF-A0A4Q2DPK7-F1
#
_entry.id   AF-A0A4Q2DPK7-F1
#
_cell.length_a   1.000
_cell.length_b   1.000
_cell.length_c   1.000
_cell.angle_alpha   90.00
_cell.angle_beta   90.00
_cell.angle_gamma   90.00
#
_symmetry.space_group_name_H-M   'P 1'
#
loop_
_entity.id
_entity.type
_entity.pdbx_description
1 polymer ?
#
loop_
_entity_poly.entity_id
_entity_poly.type
_entity_poly.pdbx_seq_one_letter_code
_entity_poly.pdbx_strand_id
1 'polypeptide(L)'
;MIACVFILTAGAGGGGSDLASSIGYLVFITLASFLLWYRPIYNGYMKEQALYYYFYFFFGGFHLLFSLYMVVGIPGTGSAGFIRMIGMYSNRFWVAAVLGTVATVGWLIQGAGNTYFYIQVRTRRISLNSL
;
A
#
# COMPACT_ATOMS: atom_id res chain seq x y z
N MET A 1 -0.94 5.98 8.98
CA MET A 1 -0.55 6.53 10.29
C MET A 1 -1.32 7.79 10.67
N ILE A 2 -1.20 8.91 9.95
CA ILE A 2 -1.84 10.19 10.35
C ILE A 2 -3.34 10.03 10.59
N ALA A 3 -4.08 9.45 9.63
CA ALA A 3 -5.50 9.16 9.82
C ALA A 3 -5.80 8.26 11.04
N CYS A 4 -4.93 7.29 11.33
CA CYS A 4 -5.05 6.41 12.51
C CYS A 4 -4.85 7.16 13.84
N VAL A 5 -4.01 8.21 13.87
CA VAL A 5 -3.88 9.09 15.04
C VAL A 5 -5.21 9.78 15.35
N PHE A 6 -5.86 10.33 14.32
CA PHE A 6 -7.16 11.00 14.50
C PHE A 6 -8.30 10.02 14.81
N ILE A 7 -8.22 8.79 14.30
CA ILE A 7 -9.13 7.71 14.69
C ILE A 7 -8.95 7.35 16.17
N LEU A 8 -7.71 7.32 16.68
CA LEU A 8 -7.42 7.10 18.10
C LEU A 8 -7.93 8.26 18.96
N THR A 9 -7.65 9.51 18.58
CA THR A 9 -8.11 10.69 19.36
C THR A 9 -9.62 10.88 19.31
N ALA A 10 -10.30 10.38 18.28
CA ALA A 10 -11.75 10.31 18.21
C ALA A 10 -12.37 9.26 19.14
N GLY A 11 -11.56 8.43 19.81
CA GLY A 11 -12.06 7.38 20.71
C GLY A 11 -12.72 6.21 19.98
N ALA A 12 -12.46 6.05 18.68
CA ALA A 12 -13.05 4.96 17.90
C ALA A 12 -12.49 3.60 18.34
N GLY A 13 -13.37 2.61 18.47
CA GLY A 13 -12.99 1.24 18.86
C GLY A 13 -11.87 0.68 17.97
N GLY A 14 -10.81 0.14 18.58
CA GLY A 14 -9.64 -0.38 17.86
C GLY A 14 -8.65 0.69 17.35
N GLY A 15 -8.86 1.97 17.63
CA GLY A 15 -7.96 3.06 17.17
C GLY A 15 -6.52 2.93 17.66
N GLY A 16 -6.30 2.35 18.86
CA GLY A 16 -4.95 2.07 19.37
C GLY A 16 -4.24 1.00 18.56
N SER A 17 -4.94 -0.11 18.26
CA SER A 17 -4.44 -1.17 17.38
C SER A 17 -4.17 -0.64 15.97
N ASP A 18 -5.04 0.23 15.44
CA ASP A 18 -4.85 0.88 14.15
C ASP A 18 -3.59 1.76 14.12
N LEU A 19 -3.34 2.54 15.17
CA LEU A 19 -2.12 3.35 15.23
C LEU A 19 -0.88 2.45 15.32
N ALA A 20 -0.86 1.49 16.24
CA ALA A 20 0.29 0.61 16.48
C ALA A 20 0.69 -0.19 15.23
N SER A 21 -0.28 -0.82 14.58
CA SER A 21 -0.04 -1.55 13.33
C SER A 21 0.41 -0.62 12.20
N SER A 22 -0.14 0.59 12.08
CA SER A 22 0.29 1.55 11.06
C SER A 22 1.73 2.05 11.26
N ILE A 23 2.21 2.15 12.50
CA ILE A 23 3.60 2.45 12.82
C ILE A 23 4.49 1.26 12.42
N GLY A 24 4.06 0.04 12.75
CA GLY A 24 4.73 -1.18 12.29
C GLY A 24 4.89 -1.21 10.77
N TYR A 25 3.83 -0.87 10.02
CA TYR A 25 3.89 -0.80 8.56
C TYR A 25 4.89 0.25 8.07
N LEU A 26 4.98 1.43 8.69
CA LEU A 26 5.97 2.43 8.30
C LEU A 26 7.41 1.94 8.40
N VAL A 27 7.73 1.06 9.35
CA VAL A 27 9.09 0.52 9.47
C VAL A 27 9.26 -0.69 8.55
N PHE A 28 8.45 -1.72 8.76
CA PHE A 28 8.66 -3.01 8.08
C PHE A 28 8.34 -2.95 6.60
N ILE A 29 7.20 -2.36 6.22
CA ILE A 29 6.79 -2.31 4.81
C ILE A 29 7.70 -1.37 4.03
N THR A 30 8.12 -0.24 4.60
CA THR A 30 9.05 0.68 3.90
C THR A 30 10.40 0.03 3.63
N LEU A 31 11.00 -0.60 4.65
CA LEU A 31 12.30 -1.29 4.51
C LEU A 31 12.20 -2.48 3.56
N ALA A 32 11.17 -3.31 3.72
CA ALA A 32 10.92 -4.46 2.85
C ALA A 32 10.67 -4.00 1.40
N SER A 33 9.90 -2.93 1.18
CA SER A 33 9.61 -2.42 -0.16
C SER A 33 10.86 -1.93 -0.88
N PHE A 34 11.71 -1.20 -0.16
CA PHE A 34 12.98 -0.72 -0.70
C PHE A 34 13.89 -1.89 -1.11
N LEU A 35 14.04 -2.89 -0.23
CA LEU A 35 14.96 -4.01 -0.46
C LEU A 35 14.43 -5.05 -1.45
N LEU A 36 13.13 -5.37 -1.40
CA LEU A 36 12.56 -6.55 -2.05
C LEU A 36 12.01 -6.27 -3.45
N TRP A 37 11.59 -5.05 -3.76
CA TRP A 37 11.08 -4.76 -5.11
C TRP A 37 11.65 -3.50 -5.73
N TYR A 38 11.94 -2.44 -4.97
CA TYR A 38 12.55 -1.22 -5.52
C TYR A 38 14.01 -1.45 -5.98
N ARG A 39 14.83 -2.10 -5.14
CA ARG A 39 16.23 -2.41 -5.51
C ARG A 39 16.32 -3.46 -6.62
N PRO A 40 15.54 -4.56 -6.63
CA PRO A 40 15.56 -5.51 -7.72
C PRO A 40 15.11 -4.91 -9.06
N ILE A 41 14.11 -4.02 -9.09
CA ILE A 41 13.73 -3.41 -10.37
C ILE A 41 14.84 -2.50 -10.91
N TYR A 42 15.49 -1.72 -10.05
CA TYR A 42 16.63 -0.88 -10.45
C TYR A 42 17.78 -1.74 -11.02
N ASN A 43 18.16 -2.81 -10.33
CA ASN A 43 19.19 -3.73 -10.80
C ASN A 43 18.77 -4.49 -12.07
N GLY A 44 17.48 -4.79 -12.22
CA GLY A 44 16.92 -5.39 -13.42
C GLY A 44 17.11 -4.51 -14.64
N TYR A 45 16.86 -3.21 -14.52
CA TYR A 45 17.08 -2.24 -15.61
C TYR A 45 18.57 -1.97 -15.85
N MET A 46 19.39 -1.93 -14.81
CA MET A 46 20.81 -1.58 -14.95
C MET A 46 21.67 -2.74 -15.48
N LYS A 47 21.36 -3.99 -15.11
CA LYS A 47 22.16 -5.18 -15.46
C LYS A 47 21.50 -6.08 -16.50
N GLU A 48 20.28 -5.76 -16.93
CA GLU A 48 19.45 -6.56 -17.84
C GLU A 48 19.28 -8.04 -17.45
N GLN A 49 19.53 -8.39 -16.18
CA GLN A 49 19.46 -9.78 -15.72
C GLN A 49 18.03 -10.19 -15.41
N ALA A 50 17.61 -11.32 -15.99
CA ALA A 50 16.22 -11.74 -15.92
C ALA A 50 15.73 -12.06 -14.49
N LEU A 51 16.63 -12.57 -13.65
CA LEU A 51 16.37 -12.99 -12.29
C LEU A 51 15.85 -11.85 -11.39
N TYR A 52 16.37 -10.62 -11.55
CA TYR A 52 15.91 -9.48 -10.75
C TYR A 52 14.46 -9.07 -11.06
N TYR A 53 14.02 -9.23 -12.31
CA TYR A 53 12.62 -8.99 -12.68
C TYR A 53 11.67 -10.02 -12.05
N TYR A 54 12.08 -11.29 -11.92
CA TYR A 54 11.26 -12.29 -11.22
C TYR A 54 11.09 -11.96 -9.74
N PHE A 55 12.15 -11.54 -9.06
CA PHE A 55 12.07 -11.04 -7.68
C PHE A 55 11.14 -9.84 -7.55
N TYR A 56 11.23 -8.88 -8.49
CA TYR A 56 10.31 -7.75 -8.55
C TYR A 56 8.85 -8.21 -8.71
N PHE A 57 8.54 -9.14 -9.63
CA PHE A 57 7.17 -9.58 -9.85
C PHE A 57 6.58 -10.34 -8.66
N PHE A 58 7.39 -11.12 -7.96
CA PHE A 58 6.96 -11.86 -6.78
C PHE A 58 6.72 -10.94 -5.58
N PHE A 59 7.73 -10.20 -5.13
CA PHE A 59 7.62 -9.34 -3.95
C PHE A 59 6.82 -8.06 -4.22
N GLY A 60 6.94 -7.47 -5.41
CA GLY A 60 6.10 -6.36 -5.84
C GLY A 60 4.63 -6.76 -5.95
N GLY A 61 4.34 -8.02 -6.30
CA GLY A 61 2.98 -8.58 -6.27
C GLY A 61 2.40 -8.63 -4.85
N PHE A 62 3.17 -9.07 -3.85
CA PHE A 62 2.73 -9.00 -2.45
C PHE A 62 2.49 -7.58 -1.96
N HIS A 63 3.33 -6.62 -2.39
CA HIS A 63 3.11 -5.21 -2.08
C HIS A 63 1.80 -4.70 -2.70
N LEU A 64 1.45 -5.16 -3.91
CA LEU A 64 0.17 -4.85 -4.54
C LEU A 64 -1.04 -5.37 -3.75
N LEU A 65 -0.94 -6.62 -3.27
CA LEU A 65 -1.97 -7.21 -2.39
C LEU A 65 -2.09 -6.44 -1.08
N PHE A 66 -0.96 -5.99 -0.52
CA PHE A 66 -0.96 -5.12 0.65
C PHE A 66 -1.65 -3.79 0.35
N SER A 67 -1.40 -3.15 -0.79
CA SER A 67 -2.12 -1.93 -1.18
C SER A 67 -3.64 -2.16 -1.26
N LEU A 68 -4.10 -3.30 -1.80
CA LEU A 68 -5.53 -3.66 -1.83
C LEU A 68 -6.11 -3.81 -0.42
N TYR A 69 -5.39 -4.52 0.47
CA TYR A 69 -5.75 -4.63 1.88
C TYR A 69 -5.86 -3.24 2.55
N MET A 70 -4.93 -2.33 2.25
CA MET A 70 -4.97 -0.96 2.77
C MET A 70 -6.17 -0.18 2.22
N VAL A 71 -6.58 -0.38 0.96
CA VAL A 71 -7.81 0.22 0.43
C VAL A 71 -9.06 -0.28 1.17
N VAL A 72 -9.15 -1.59 1.43
CA VAL A 72 -10.31 -2.18 2.13
C VAL A 72 -10.45 -1.60 3.55
N GLY A 73 -9.35 -1.50 4.30
CA GLY A 73 -9.34 -0.78 5.56
C GLY A 73 -10.04 -1.50 6.72
N ILE A 74 -9.62 -2.73 7.03
CA ILE A 74 -10.23 -3.51 8.12
C ILE A 74 -10.01 -2.79 9.47
N PRO A 75 -11.06 -2.57 10.28
CA PRO A 75 -10.95 -1.96 11.60
C PRO A 75 -9.97 -2.68 12.53
N GLY A 76 -9.09 -1.93 13.20
CA GLY A 76 -8.15 -2.47 14.18
C GLY A 76 -6.87 -3.07 13.59
N THR A 77 -6.70 -3.01 12.26
CA THR A 77 -5.57 -3.61 11.55
C THR A 77 -4.65 -2.58 10.91
N GLY A 78 -4.84 -1.28 11.18
CA GLY A 78 -3.86 -0.25 10.84
C GLY A 78 -4.08 0.49 9.55
N SER A 79 -5.20 0.21 8.89
CA SER A 79 -5.62 0.94 7.71
C SER A 79 -6.86 1.79 7.98
N ALA A 80 -6.73 3.09 7.67
CA ALA A 80 -7.84 4.03 7.59
C ALA A 80 -8.50 4.01 6.19
N GLY A 81 -8.69 2.81 5.63
CA GLY A 81 -9.29 2.59 4.31
C GLY A 81 -10.81 2.69 4.32
N PHE A 82 -11.44 2.14 3.28
CA PHE A 82 -12.83 2.36 2.92
C PHE A 82 -13.84 1.99 4.04
N ILE A 83 -13.72 0.80 4.63
CA ILE A 83 -14.64 0.34 5.70
C ILE A 83 -14.52 1.26 6.92
N ARG A 84 -13.28 1.54 7.35
CA ARG A 84 -13.01 2.41 8.51
C ARG A 84 -13.50 3.84 8.28
N MET A 85 -13.30 4.38 7.08
CA MET A 85 -13.75 5.71 6.67
C MET A 85 -15.28 5.84 6.80
N ILE A 86 -16.05 4.87 6.28
CA ILE A 86 -17.52 4.87 6.40
C ILE A 86 -17.94 4.84 7.88
N GLY A 87 -17.28 4.01 8.69
CA GLY A 87 -17.52 3.95 10.13
C GLY A 87 -17.30 5.29 10.83
N MET A 88 -16.30 6.07 10.42
CA MET A 88 -16.03 7.40 11.00
C MET A 88 -17.09 8.43 10.59
N TYR A 89 -17.60 8.38 9.37
CA TYR A 89 -18.75 9.21 8.95
C TYR A 89 -20.01 8.87 9.75
N SER A 90 -20.31 7.59 9.96
CA SER A 90 -21.49 7.16 10.72
C SER A 90 -21.47 7.63 12.17
N ASN A 91 -20.30 7.70 12.78
CA ASN A 91 -20.13 8.14 14.17
C ASN A 91 -19.94 9.66 14.31
N ARG A 92 -20.12 10.43 13.22
CA ARG A 92 -20.00 11.91 13.18
C ARG A 92 -18.60 12.43 13.53
N PHE A 93 -17.56 11.60 13.38
CA PHE A 93 -16.17 12.00 13.55
C PHE A 93 -15.62 12.59 12.23
N TRP A 94 -16.07 13.80 11.91
CA TRP A 94 -15.83 14.43 10.60
C TRP A 94 -14.36 14.54 10.22
N VAL A 95 -13.48 14.92 11.15
CA VAL A 95 -12.04 15.08 10.88
C VAL A 95 -11.40 13.73 10.53
N ALA A 96 -11.65 12.70 11.34
CA ALA A 96 -11.14 11.36 11.09
C ALA A 96 -11.72 10.77 9.79
N ALA A 97 -12.98 11.06 9.49
CA ALA A 97 -13.65 10.61 8.28
C ALA A 97 -13.03 11.21 7.01
N VAL A 98 -12.81 12.54 6.98
CA VAL A 98 -12.15 13.22 5.85
C VAL A 98 -10.72 12.69 5.67
N LEU A 99 -9.95 12.51 6.74
CA LEU A 99 -8.61 11.94 6.63
C LEU A 99 -8.64 10.47 6.14
N GLY A 100 -9.68 9.71 6.49
CA GLY A 100 -9.95 8.38 5.94
C GLY A 100 -10.23 8.41 4.43
N THR A 101 -10.96 9.41 3.93
CA THR A 101 -11.16 9.57 2.47
C THR A 101 -9.85 9.82 1.75
N VAL A 102 -9.03 10.74 2.26
CA VAL A 102 -7.72 11.09 1.69
C VAL A 102 -6.81 9.86 1.70
N ALA A 103 -6.80 9.09 2.79
CA ALA A 103 -6.05 7.86 2.89
C ALA A 103 -6.52 6.82 1.87
N THR A 104 -7.83 6.60 1.74
CA THR A 104 -8.42 5.63 0.80
C THR A 104 -8.08 5.98 -0.65
N VAL A 105 -8.23 7.26 -1.03
CA VAL A 105 -7.86 7.76 -2.35
C VAL A 105 -6.36 7.61 -2.59
N GLY A 106 -5.53 7.93 -1.60
CA GLY A 106 -4.08 7.75 -1.69
C GLY A 106 -3.67 6.31 -1.96
N TRP A 107 -4.28 5.35 -1.26
CA TRP A 107 -4.03 3.92 -1.49
C TRP A 107 -4.51 3.44 -2.85
N LEU A 108 -5.64 3.96 -3.34
CA LEU A 108 -6.13 3.67 -4.70
C LEU A 108 -5.17 4.17 -5.77
N ILE A 109 -4.72 5.43 -5.66
CA ILE A 109 -3.77 6.02 -6.62
C ILE A 109 -2.44 5.26 -6.59
N GLN A 110 -1.90 4.97 -5.40
CA GLN A 110 -0.67 4.19 -5.26
C GLN A 110 -0.82 2.79 -5.85
N GLY A 111 -1.91 2.08 -5.51
CA GLY A 111 -2.19 0.74 -6.02
C GLY A 111 -2.34 0.71 -7.53
N ALA A 112 -3.06 1.68 -8.11
CA ALA A 112 -3.20 1.84 -9.56
C ALA A 112 -1.85 2.13 -10.23
N GLY A 113 -1.05 3.03 -9.68
CA GLY A 113 0.29 3.35 -10.18
C GLY A 113 1.22 2.13 -10.17
N ASN A 114 1.24 1.37 -9.07
CA ASN A 114 2.02 0.14 -8.99
C ASN A 114 1.51 -0.93 -9.96
N THR A 115 0.20 -1.05 -10.15
CA THR A 115 -0.40 -1.99 -11.11
C THR A 115 0.00 -1.64 -12.54
N TYR A 116 -0.08 -0.35 -12.90
CA TYR A 116 0.32 0.15 -14.21
C TYR A 116 1.79 -0.15 -14.49
N PHE A 117 2.66 0.14 -13.53
CA PHE A 117 4.09 -0.16 -13.66
C PHE A 117 4.35 -1.66 -13.78
N TYR A 118 3.64 -2.49 -13.01
CA TYR A 118 3.73 -3.96 -13.10
C TYR A 118 3.38 -4.49 -14.50
N ILE A 119 2.31 -3.97 -15.10
CA ILE A 119 1.88 -4.31 -16.47
C ILE A 119 2.90 -3.81 -17.49
N GLN A 120 3.44 -2.59 -17.30
CA GLN A 120 4.43 -2.01 -18.20
C GLN A 120 5.72 -2.85 -18.27
N VAL A 121 6.26 -3.26 -17.12
CA VAL A 121 7.45 -4.12 -17.04
C VAL A 121 7.21 -5.46 -17.72
N ARG A 122 6.02 -6.06 -17.49
CA ARG A 122 5.63 -7.31 -18.14
C ARG A 122 5.57 -7.18 -19.65
N THR A 123 4.94 -6.11 -20.15
CA THR A 123 4.76 -5.87 -21.58
C THR A 123 6.09 -5.63 -22.30
N ARG A 124 6.99 -4.82 -21.72
CA ARG A 124 8.34 -4.61 -22.30
C ARG A 124 9.13 -5.90 -22.43
N ARG A 125 9.04 -6.80 -21.46
CA ARG A 125 9.75 -8.09 -21.49
C ARG A 125 9.25 -9.02 -22.58
N ILE A 126 7.93 -9.06 -22.82
CA ILE A 126 7.36 -9.86 -23.91
C ILE A 126 7.88 -9.36 -25.27
N SER A 127 7.95 -8.04 -25.46
CA SER A 127 8.45 -7.43 -26.71
C SER A 127 9.94 -7.67 -26.97
N LEU A 128 10.78 -7.79 -25.93
CA LEU A 128 12.22 -8.07 -26.09
C LEU A 128 12.49 -9.56 -26.41
N ASN A 129 11.62 -10.46 -25.96
CA ASN A 129 11.77 -11.90 -26.21
C ASN A 129 11.22 -12.32 -27.59
N SER A 130 10.56 -11.42 -28.32
CA SER A 130 9.99 -11.66 -29.66
C SER A 130 10.87 -11.13 -30.82
N LEU A 131 12.04 -10.57 -30.50
CA LEU A 131 13.07 -10.11 -31.45
C LEU A 131 14.27 -11.06 -31.40
#